data_AF-A0A7C1JZ20-F1
#
_entry.id   AF-A0A7C1JZ20-F1
#
_cell.length_a   1.000
_cell.length_b   1.000
_cell.length_c   1.000
_cell.angle_alpha   90.00
_cell.angle_beta   90.00
_cell.angle_gamma   90.00
#
_symmetry.space_group_name_H-M   'P 1'
#
loop_
_entity.id
_entity.type
_entity.pdbx_description
1 polymer ?
#
loop_
_entity_poly.entity_id
_entity_poly.type
_entity_poly.pdbx_seq_one_letter_code
_entity_poly.pdbx_strand_id
1 'polypeptide(L)'
;WSQRLTWQKLLKFVQQTVSSLRLLAKRPRTAVLALMESLFIWLSDALVLWFVILSLDGNLPFGHAAFVALTVDVLAAAPLTPGGVGQIDAAYVALFALTPMAGAGFNVGAAVLLVRFITYWSFLLFSGAVAALAGFGEVIHRLRNQGATPFPGVDAGSSLAVPPSSDASS
;
A
#
# COMPACT_ATOMS: atom_id res chain seq x y z
N TRP A 1 -10.31 25.53 10.07
CA TRP A 1 -11.07 24.31 10.41
C TRP A 1 -10.26 23.01 10.18
N SER A 2 -9.53 22.86 9.06
CA SER A 2 -8.65 21.71 8.75
C SER A 2 -7.58 21.38 9.82
N GLN A 3 -6.82 22.38 10.31
CA GLN A 3 -5.72 22.21 11.29
C GLN A 3 -6.10 21.47 12.59
N ARG A 4 -7.29 21.74 13.14
CA ARG A 4 -7.75 21.06 14.39
C ARG A 4 -8.11 19.59 14.16
N LEU A 5 -8.54 19.25 12.94
CA LEU A 5 -8.92 17.89 12.57
C LEU A 5 -7.68 16.99 12.38
N THR A 6 -6.64 17.52 11.74
CA THR A 6 -5.36 16.81 11.55
C THR A 6 -4.66 16.56 12.88
N TRP A 7 -4.70 17.55 13.79
CA TRP A 7 -4.10 17.43 15.11
C TRP A 7 -4.78 16.35 15.97
N GLN A 8 -6.11 16.27 15.94
CA GLN A 8 -6.83 15.20 16.65
C GLN A 8 -6.55 13.81 16.07
N LYS A 9 -6.45 13.68 14.74
CA LYS A 9 -6.08 12.41 14.09
C LYS A 9 -4.67 11.98 14.49
N LEU A 10 -3.72 12.90 14.49
CA LEU A 10 -2.34 12.64 14.91
C LEU A 10 -2.27 12.21 16.37
N LEU A 11 -2.95 12.91 17.28
CA LEU A 11 -2.98 12.56 18.70
C LEU A 11 -3.60 11.18 18.94
N LYS A 12 -4.69 10.84 18.24
CA LYS A 12 -5.30 9.51 18.33
C LYS A 12 -4.36 8.41 17.83
N PHE A 13 -3.67 8.64 16.72
CA PHE A 13 -2.66 7.72 16.19
C PHE A 13 -1.53 7.50 17.20
N VAL A 14 -0.95 8.57 17.76
CA VAL A 14 0.12 8.48 18.77
C VAL A 14 -0.36 7.71 20.01
N GLN A 15 -1.58 7.99 20.49
CA GLN A 15 -2.17 7.26 21.63
C GLN A 15 -2.35 5.76 21.32
N GLN A 16 -2.80 5.41 20.11
CA GLN A 16 -2.95 4.03 19.66
C GLN A 16 -1.61 3.32 19.52
N THR A 17 -0.58 3.99 19.00
CA THR A 17 0.77 3.43 18.88
C THR A 17 1.36 3.16 20.26
N VAL A 18 1.27 4.13 21.18
CA VAL A 18 1.76 3.98 22.56
C VAL A 18 0.99 2.89 23.32
N SER A 19 -0.34 2.80 23.16
CA SER A 19 -1.12 1.75 23.82
C SER A 19 -0.78 0.35 23.28
N SER A 20 -0.57 0.23 21.96
CA SER A 20 -0.14 -1.01 21.32
C SER A 20 1.27 -1.43 21.77
N LEU A 21 2.21 -0.48 21.83
CA LEU A 21 3.56 -0.72 22.35
C LEU A 21 3.52 -1.14 23.83
N ARG A 22 2.68 -0.50 24.65
CA ARG A 22 2.48 -0.89 26.06
C ARG A 22 1.90 -2.29 26.20
N LEU A 23 0.96 -2.68 25.33
CA LEU A 23 0.41 -4.04 25.30
C LEU A 23 1.47 -5.08 24.93
N LEU A 24 2.30 -4.75 23.94
CA LEU A 24 3.40 -5.60 23.50
C LEU A 24 4.48 -5.73 24.59
N ALA A 25 4.84 -4.64 25.25
CA ALA A 25 5.80 -4.63 26.36
C ALA A 25 5.33 -5.46 27.57
N LYS A 26 4.01 -5.56 27.81
CA LYS A 26 3.44 -6.43 28.84
C LYS A 26 3.45 -7.92 28.47
N ARG A 27 3.72 -8.27 27.22
CA ARG A 27 3.75 -9.64 26.69
C ARG A 27 5.11 -9.92 26.04
N PRO A 28 6.17 -10.17 26.82
CA PRO A 28 7.55 -10.22 26.31
C PRO A 28 7.75 -11.31 25.25
N ARG A 29 7.05 -12.45 25.36
CA ARG A 29 7.08 -13.51 24.33
C ARG A 29 6.56 -13.00 22.97
N THR A 30 5.42 -12.33 22.97
CA THR A 30 4.83 -11.74 21.75
C THR A 30 5.72 -10.64 21.20
N ALA A 31 6.32 -9.83 22.07
CA ALA A 31 7.28 -8.79 21.65
C ALA A 31 8.51 -9.39 20.96
N VAL A 32 9.11 -10.43 21.55
CA VAL A 32 10.27 -11.12 20.97
C VAL A 32 9.91 -11.76 19.64
N LEU A 33 8.77 -12.44 19.53
CA LEU A 33 8.32 -13.03 18.26
C LEU A 33 8.15 -11.97 17.18
N ALA A 34 7.44 -10.87 17.48
CA ALA A 34 7.24 -9.77 16.54
C ALA A 34 8.58 -9.12 16.11
N LEU A 35 9.52 -8.96 17.05
CA LEU A 35 10.86 -8.45 16.74
C LEU A 35 11.64 -9.42 15.84
N MET A 36 11.59 -10.73 16.12
CA MET A 36 12.25 -11.73 15.29
C MET A 36 11.65 -11.80 13.89
N GLU A 37 10.32 -11.76 13.76
CA GLU A 37 9.62 -11.69 12.48
C GLU A 37 10.03 -10.43 11.71
N SER A 38 10.08 -9.27 12.38
CA SER A 38 10.56 -8.02 11.76
C SER A 38 12.01 -8.16 11.29
N LEU A 39 12.92 -8.64 12.14
CA LEU A 39 14.32 -8.81 11.76
C LEU A 39 14.48 -9.80 10.60
N PHE A 40 13.66 -10.85 10.58
CA PHE A 40 13.65 -11.84 9.51
C PHE A 40 13.19 -11.24 8.17
N ILE A 41 12.17 -10.38 8.19
CA ILE A 41 11.71 -9.66 6.99
C ILE A 41 12.86 -8.77 6.46
N TRP A 42 13.43 -7.93 7.31
CA TRP A 42 14.52 -7.02 6.94
C TRP A 42 15.75 -7.75 6.42
N LEU A 43 16.09 -8.89 7.04
CA LEU A 43 17.17 -9.75 6.57
C LEU A 43 16.84 -10.38 5.21
N SER A 44 15.60 -10.82 5.01
CA SER A 44 15.15 -11.39 3.74
C SER A 44 15.23 -10.37 2.61
N ASP A 45 14.80 -9.13 2.84
CA ASP A 45 14.89 -8.05 1.84
C ASP A 45 16.35 -7.75 1.46
N ALA A 46 17.23 -7.66 2.47
CA ALA A 46 18.68 -7.50 2.24
C ALA A 46 19.28 -8.68 1.45
N LEU A 47 18.90 -9.92 1.77
CA LEU A 47 19.37 -11.12 1.07
C LEU A 47 18.87 -11.17 -0.37
N VAL A 48 17.61 -10.82 -0.63
CA VAL A 48 17.07 -10.77 -2.00
C VAL A 48 17.88 -9.80 -2.85
N LEU A 49 18.13 -8.57 -2.35
CA LEU A 49 18.93 -7.62 -3.10
C LEU A 49 20.36 -8.13 -3.34
N TRP A 50 20.99 -8.70 -2.32
CA TRP A 50 22.34 -9.24 -2.43
C TRP A 50 22.43 -10.38 -3.45
N PHE A 51 21.49 -11.32 -3.44
CA PHE A 51 21.42 -12.39 -4.43
C PHE A 51 21.11 -11.89 -5.84
N VAL A 52 20.27 -10.86 -5.99
CA VAL A 52 20.03 -10.20 -7.29
C VAL A 52 21.33 -9.62 -7.84
N ILE A 53 22.10 -8.92 -7.02
CA ILE A 53 23.41 -8.36 -7.44
C ILE A 53 24.34 -9.49 -7.86
N LEU A 54 24.48 -10.55 -7.06
CA LEU A 54 25.31 -11.71 -7.38
C LEU A 54 24.87 -12.41 -8.68
N SER A 55 23.57 -12.51 -8.94
CA SER A 55 23.01 -13.15 -10.15
C SER A 55 23.30 -12.37 -11.43
N LEU A 56 23.65 -11.10 -11.31
CA LEU A 56 24.00 -10.20 -12.40
C LEU A 56 25.52 -9.96 -12.48
N ASP A 57 26.31 -10.91 -11.94
CA ASP A 57 27.77 -10.85 -11.85
C ASP A 57 28.31 -9.62 -11.10
N GLY A 58 27.47 -8.98 -10.27
CA GLY A 58 27.85 -7.87 -9.42
C GLY A 58 28.57 -8.35 -8.16
N ASN A 59 29.64 -7.66 -7.78
CA ASN A 59 30.38 -7.95 -6.56
C ASN A 59 30.21 -6.82 -5.54
N LEU A 60 29.11 -6.84 -4.80
CA LEU A 60 28.87 -5.93 -3.69
C LEU A 60 28.89 -6.70 -2.36
N PRO A 61 29.69 -6.27 -1.37
CA PRO A 61 29.67 -6.86 -0.04
C PRO A 61 28.27 -6.76 0.57
N PHE A 62 27.84 -7.81 1.28
CA PHE A 62 26.50 -7.92 1.87
C PHE A 62 26.10 -6.68 2.69
N GLY A 63 27.01 -6.09 3.47
CA GLY A 63 26.71 -4.90 4.27
C GLY A 63 26.26 -3.68 3.45
N HIS A 64 26.81 -3.50 2.25
CA HIS A 64 26.38 -2.42 1.36
C HIS A 64 25.03 -2.76 0.70
N ALA A 65 24.81 -4.01 0.32
CA ALA A 65 23.50 -4.45 -0.21
C ALA A 65 22.41 -4.27 0.87
N ALA A 66 22.68 -4.71 2.10
CA ALA A 66 21.78 -4.50 3.23
C ALA A 66 21.50 -3.01 3.46
N PHE A 67 22.53 -2.15 3.50
CA PHE A 67 22.32 -0.71 3.62
C PHE A 67 21.38 -0.15 2.55
N VAL A 68 21.58 -0.52 1.28
CA VAL A 68 20.70 -0.10 0.17
C VAL A 68 19.27 -0.59 0.40
N ALA A 69 19.08 -1.91 0.59
CA ALA A 69 17.76 -2.52 0.76
C ALA A 69 16.98 -1.86 1.92
N LEU A 70 17.58 -1.83 3.10
CA LEU A 70 16.95 -1.31 4.31
C LEU A 70 16.61 0.18 4.21
N THR A 71 17.47 0.97 3.54
CA THR A 71 17.19 2.40 3.33
C THR A 71 16.01 2.59 2.36
N VAL A 72 15.93 1.77 1.30
CA VAL A 72 14.78 1.80 0.39
C VAL A 72 13.50 1.37 1.10
N ASP A 73 13.53 0.36 1.98
CA ASP A 73 12.36 -0.08 2.72
C ASP A 73 11.80 1.01 3.63
N VAL A 74 12.69 1.79 4.28
CA VAL A 74 12.30 2.98 5.05
C VAL A 74 11.63 4.02 4.15
N LEU A 75 12.16 4.28 2.96
CA LEU A 75 11.57 5.23 2.01
C LEU A 75 10.23 4.72 1.47
N ALA A 76 10.08 3.41 1.28
CA ALA A 76 8.86 2.77 0.79
C ALA A 76 7.71 2.85 1.81
N ALA A 77 8.01 2.99 3.11
CA ALA A 77 6.99 3.15 4.16
C ALA A 77 6.11 4.42 3.97
N ALA A 78 6.60 5.40 3.22
CA ALA A 78 5.85 6.61 2.86
C ALA A 78 5.80 6.76 1.33
N PRO A 79 4.87 6.05 0.65
CA PRO A 79 4.77 6.12 -0.80
C PRO A 79 4.21 7.48 -1.24
N LEU A 80 5.01 8.22 -2.01
CA LEU A 80 4.63 9.48 -2.64
C LEU A 80 3.92 9.26 -3.97
N THR A 81 4.19 8.13 -4.63
CA THR A 81 3.57 7.72 -5.90
C THR A 81 2.71 6.47 -5.73
N PRO A 82 1.67 6.28 -6.56
CA PRO A 82 0.87 5.05 -6.54
C PRO A 82 1.76 3.81 -6.72
N GLY A 83 1.73 2.90 -5.75
CA GLY A 83 2.57 1.69 -5.74
C GLY A 83 4.09 1.95 -5.66
N GLY A 84 4.52 3.17 -5.31
CA GLY A 84 5.93 3.53 -5.19
C GLY A 84 6.72 3.49 -6.50
N VAL A 85 6.04 3.45 -7.65
CA VAL A 85 6.67 3.44 -8.98
C VAL A 85 7.37 4.76 -9.24
N GLY A 86 8.59 4.72 -9.77
CA GLY A 86 9.45 5.89 -9.98
C GLY A 86 10.23 6.27 -8.71
N GLN A 87 9.54 6.39 -7.57
CA GLN A 87 10.18 6.73 -6.29
C GLN A 87 11.17 5.65 -5.84
N ILE A 88 10.73 4.39 -5.77
CA ILE A 88 11.56 3.29 -5.28
C ILE A 88 12.72 3.03 -6.24
N ASP A 89 12.47 3.12 -7.55
CA ASP A 89 13.51 2.95 -8.58
C ASP A 89 14.58 4.03 -8.45
N ALA A 90 14.17 5.29 -8.30
CA ALA A 90 15.09 6.41 -8.10
C ALA A 90 15.88 6.28 -6.79
N ALA A 91 15.24 5.80 -5.72
CA ALA A 91 15.91 5.57 -4.44
C ALA A 91 17.02 4.51 -4.57
N TYR A 92 16.74 3.37 -5.23
CA TYR A 92 17.76 2.36 -5.50
C TYR A 92 18.92 2.93 -6.33
N VAL A 93 18.63 3.61 -7.43
CA VAL A 93 19.67 4.20 -8.31
C VAL A 93 20.55 5.18 -7.52
N ALA A 94 19.93 6.06 -6.72
CA ALA A 94 20.66 7.02 -5.90
C ALA A 94 21.54 6.34 -4.84
N LEU A 95 21.02 5.31 -4.17
CA LEU A 95 21.77 4.59 -3.13
C LEU A 95 22.89 3.74 -3.74
N PHE A 96 22.68 3.10 -4.89
CA PHE A 96 23.75 2.38 -5.59
C PHE A 96 24.88 3.31 -6.03
N ALA A 97 24.59 4.56 -6.39
CA ALA A 97 25.61 5.56 -6.70
C ALA A 97 26.52 5.91 -5.51
N LEU A 98 26.09 5.59 -4.27
CA LEU A 98 26.89 5.76 -3.05
C LEU A 98 27.72 4.51 -2.70
N THR A 99 27.63 3.45 -3.49
CA THR A 99 28.37 2.19 -3.25
C THR A 99 29.60 2.08 -4.14
N PRO A 100 30.56 1.19 -3.80
CA PRO A 100 31.72 0.92 -4.65
C PRO A 100 31.40 0.38 -6.05
N MET A 101 30.14 0.03 -6.35
CA MET A 101 29.73 -0.37 -7.70
C MET A 101 29.54 0.81 -8.67
N ALA A 102 29.55 2.05 -8.16
CA ALA A 102 29.46 3.23 -9.01
C ALA A 102 30.61 3.26 -10.04
N GLY A 103 30.27 3.22 -11.33
CA GLY A 103 31.25 3.26 -12.43
C GLY A 103 31.84 1.90 -12.83
N ALA A 104 31.46 0.79 -12.17
CA ALA A 104 31.98 -0.55 -12.48
C ALA A 104 31.36 -1.23 -13.71
N GLY A 105 30.62 -0.49 -14.55
CA GLY A 105 29.88 -1.05 -15.68
C GLY A 105 28.68 -1.94 -15.30
N PHE A 106 28.37 -2.07 -14.00
CA PHE A 106 27.25 -2.85 -13.50
C PHE A 106 25.91 -2.27 -13.94
N ASN A 107 25.01 -3.12 -14.44
CA ASN A 107 23.69 -2.70 -14.90
C ASN A 107 22.72 -2.52 -13.72
N VAL A 108 22.78 -1.34 -13.08
CA VAL A 108 21.91 -0.97 -11.96
C VAL A 108 20.43 -1.07 -12.35
N GLY A 109 20.05 -0.68 -13.56
CA GLY A 109 18.66 -0.74 -14.02
C GLY A 109 18.11 -2.17 -14.03
N ALA A 110 18.90 -3.14 -14.50
CA ALA A 110 18.53 -4.55 -14.46
C ALA A 110 18.36 -5.06 -13.03
N ALA A 111 19.27 -4.69 -12.12
CA ALA A 111 19.17 -5.06 -10.70
C ALA A 111 17.90 -4.51 -10.05
N VAL A 112 17.59 -3.22 -10.29
CA VAL A 112 16.37 -2.57 -9.78
C VAL A 112 15.10 -3.22 -10.30
N LEU A 113 15.03 -3.48 -11.61
CA LEU A 113 13.86 -4.13 -12.20
C LEU A 113 13.69 -5.56 -11.68
N LEU A 114 14.79 -6.30 -11.52
CA LEU A 114 14.74 -7.68 -11.04
C LEU A 114 14.34 -7.75 -9.56
N VAL A 115 14.89 -6.90 -8.69
CA VAL A 115 14.46 -6.87 -7.28
C VAL A 115 12.98 -6.50 -7.18
N ARG A 116 12.50 -5.51 -7.96
CA ARG A 116 11.08 -5.14 -7.96
C ARG A 116 10.18 -6.20 -8.54
N PHE A 117 10.64 -6.93 -9.55
CA PHE A 117 9.90 -8.07 -10.07
C PHE A 117 9.66 -9.11 -8.97
N ILE A 118 10.70 -9.42 -8.17
CA ILE A 118 10.63 -10.38 -7.07
C ILE A 118 9.77 -9.85 -5.90
N THR A 119 10.04 -8.65 -5.40
CA THR A 119 9.47 -8.16 -4.14
C THR A 119 8.13 -7.45 -4.29
N TYR A 120 7.81 -6.94 -5.48
CA TYR A 120 6.60 -6.16 -5.72
C TYR A 120 5.68 -6.80 -6.75
N TRP A 121 6.15 -7.01 -7.98
CA TRP A 121 5.26 -7.49 -9.05
C TRP A 121 4.84 -8.95 -8.86
N SER A 122 5.71 -9.83 -8.36
CA SER A 122 5.35 -11.23 -8.09
C SER A 122 4.25 -11.33 -7.02
N PHE A 123 4.37 -10.57 -5.93
CA PHE A 123 3.34 -10.50 -4.90
C PHE A 123 2.04 -9.88 -5.41
N LEU A 124 2.12 -8.81 -6.21
CA LEU A 124 0.95 -8.15 -6.79
C LEU A 124 0.20 -9.10 -7.73
N LEU A 125 0.91 -9.79 -8.62
CA LEU A 125 0.33 -10.78 -9.52
C LEU A 125 -0.32 -11.93 -8.74
N PHE A 126 0.41 -12.50 -7.78
CA PHE A 126 -0.09 -13.63 -6.99
C PHE A 126 -1.32 -13.25 -6.15
N SER A 127 -1.23 -12.17 -5.37
CA SER A 127 -2.35 -11.70 -4.54
C SER A 127 -3.53 -11.23 -5.37
N GLY A 128 -3.29 -10.57 -6.52
CA GLY A 128 -4.33 -10.18 -7.46
C GLY A 128 -5.06 -11.39 -8.06
N ALA A 129 -4.31 -12.44 -8.44
CA ALA A 129 -4.90 -13.68 -8.92
C ALA A 129 -5.76 -14.36 -7.85
N VAL A 130 -5.26 -14.47 -6.61
CA VAL A 130 -6.01 -15.02 -5.48
C VAL A 130 -7.28 -14.20 -5.23
N ALA A 131 -7.20 -12.87 -5.22
CA ALA A 131 -8.36 -12.00 -5.03
C ALA A 131 -9.41 -12.17 -6.15
N ALA A 132 -8.97 -12.24 -7.41
CA ALA A 132 -9.86 -12.45 -8.55
C ALA A 132 -10.61 -13.79 -8.43
N LEU A 133 -9.89 -14.87 -8.08
CA LEU A 133 -10.47 -16.20 -7.88
C LEU A 133 -11.38 -16.27 -6.65
N ALA A 134 -11.08 -15.53 -5.59
CA ALA A 134 -11.90 -15.43 -4.39
C ALA A 134 -13.19 -14.62 -4.57
N GLY A 135 -13.50 -14.16 -5.80
CA GLY A 135 -14.77 -13.53 -6.13
C GLY A 135 -14.80 -12.01 -5.98
N PHE A 136 -13.65 -11.33 -5.97
CA PHE A 136 -13.60 -9.87 -5.97
C PHE A 136 -14.35 -9.26 -7.19
N GLY A 137 -14.41 -9.98 -8.31
CA GLY A 137 -15.21 -9.61 -9.48
C GLY A 137 -16.71 -9.57 -9.21
N GLU A 138 -17.23 -10.47 -8.39
CA GLU A 138 -18.65 -10.52 -7.99
C GLU A 138 -19.00 -9.33 -7.08
N VAL A 139 -18.10 -8.95 -6.17
CA VAL A 139 -18.27 -7.77 -5.31
C VAL A 139 -18.31 -6.48 -6.13
N ILE A 140 -17.39 -6.32 -7.09
CA ILE A 140 -17.38 -5.17 -8.00
C ILE A 140 -18.64 -5.14 -8.86
N HIS A 141 -19.11 -6.29 -9.35
CA HIS A 141 -20.33 -6.39 -10.15
C HIS A 141 -21.58 -5.98 -9.35
N ARG A 142 -21.67 -6.39 -8.08
CA ARG A 142 -22.76 -5.98 -7.17
C ARG A 142 -22.76 -4.49 -6.89
N LEU A 143 -21.60 -3.90 -6.62
CA LEU A 143 -21.47 -2.45 -6.38
C LEU A 143 -21.84 -1.63 -7.62
N ARG A 144 -21.45 -2.10 -8.82
CA ARG A 144 -21.83 -1.46 -10.09
C ARG A 144 -23.34 -1.54 -10.34
N ASN A 145 -23.97 -2.67 -10.04
CA ASN A 145 -25.41 -2.85 -10.24
C ASN A 145 -26.27 -2.10 -9.20
N GLN A 146 -25.75 -1.81 -8.01
CA GLN A 146 -26.44 -1.00 -6.98
C GLN A 146 -26.41 0.51 -7.27
N GLY A 147 -25.45 1.01 -8.04
CA GLY A 147 -25.38 2.42 -8.45
C GLY A 147 -26.41 2.85 -9.52
N ALA A 148 -27.27 1.94 -9.98
CA ALA A 148 -28.22 2.16 -11.06
C ALA A 148 -29.69 2.28 -10.59
N THR A 149 -29.96 2.60 -9.32
CA THR A 149 -31.30 3.02 -8.90
C THR A 149 -31.44 4.53 -9.07
N PRO A 150 -32.32 5.04 -9.97
CA PRO A 150 -32.69 6.45 -9.99
C PRO A 150 -33.23 6.83 -8.61
N PHE A 151 -32.79 7.95 -8.04
CA PHE A 151 -33.34 8.48 -6.79
C PHE A 151 -34.86 8.62 -6.93
N PRO A 152 -35.68 7.87 -6.18
CA PRO A 152 -37.12 8.06 -6.18
C PRO A 152 -37.40 9.28 -5.30
N GLY A 153 -37.38 10.46 -5.91
CA GLY A 153 -37.53 11.71 -5.15
C GLY A 153 -37.55 13.01 -5.96
N VAL A 154 -37.54 12.95 -7.29
CA VAL A 154 -37.71 14.14 -8.15
C VAL A 154 -38.80 13.87 -9.19
N ASP A 155 -39.99 13.48 -8.72
CA ASP A 155 -41.26 13.58 -9.47
C ASP A 155 -42.38 14.07 -8.52
N ALA A 156 -42.04 14.98 -7.61
CA ALA A 156 -43.04 15.75 -6.86
C ALA A 156 -43.36 17.02 -7.66
N GLY A 157 -44.14 16.90 -8.74
CA GLY A 157 -44.41 18.09 -9.55
C GLY A 157 -45.27 17.98 -10.80
N SER A 158 -46.26 17.08 -10.89
CA SER A 158 -47.36 17.26 -11.86
C SER A 158 -48.51 16.28 -11.63
N SER A 159 -49.40 16.56 -10.68
CA SER A 159 -50.79 16.09 -10.75
C SER A 159 -51.68 16.94 -9.85
N LEU A 160 -51.98 18.16 -10.28
CA LEU A 160 -53.15 18.89 -9.79
C LEU A 160 -54.39 18.26 -10.42
N ALA A 161 -54.93 17.23 -9.76
CA ALA A 161 -56.28 16.74 -10.04
C ALA A 161 -57.25 17.55 -9.15
N VAL A 162 -58.00 18.44 -9.80
CA VAL A 162 -59.12 19.21 -9.25
C VAL A 162 -60.23 18.24 -8.79
N PRO A 163 -60.75 18.33 -7.55
CA PRO A 163 -61.90 17.52 -7.13
C PRO A 163 -63.21 18.06 -7.74
N PRO A 164 -64.16 17.20 -8.17
CA PRO A 164 -65.44 17.64 -8.69
C PRO A 164 -66.35 18.17 -7.57
N SER A 165 -66.92 19.36 -7.82
CA SER A 165 -67.95 20.01 -7.02
C SER A 165 -69.23 19.17 -6.98
N SER A 166 -69.66 18.76 -5.80
CA SER A 166 -71.01 18.25 -5.55
C SER A 166 -71.77 19.25 -4.68
N ASP A 167 -72.52 20.15 -5.31
CA ASP A 167 -73.59 20.90 -4.65
C ASP A 167 -74.92 20.62 -5.35
N ALA A 168 -75.83 20.11 -4.52
CA ALA A 168 -77.28 20.35 -4.46
C ALA A 168 -78.15 20.15 -5.72
N SER A 169 -79.03 19.14 -5.64
CA SER A 169 -80.42 19.29 -6.04
C SER A 169 -81.35 19.15 -4.83
N SER A 170 -81.89 20.29 -4.41
CA SER A 170 -83.31 20.51 -4.10
C SER A 170 -83.74 21.75 -4.88
#